data_AF-A0A3D2AZF9-F1
#
_entry.id   AF-A0A3D2AZF9-F1
#
_cell.length_a   1.000
_cell.length_b   1.000
_cell.length_c   1.000
_cell.angle_alpha   90.00
_cell.angle_beta   90.00
_cell.angle_gamma   90.00
#
_symmetry.space_group_name_H-M   'P 1'
#
loop_
_entity.id
_entity.type
_entity.pdbx_description
1 polymer ?
#
loop_
_entity_poly.entity_id
_entity_poly.type
_entity_poly.pdbx_seq_one_letter_code
_entity_poly.pdbx_strand_id
1 'polypeptide(L)'
;AMHVAFFALLHDQELDAPMQLFARDPAGNEARADFNRRTFPKVFRRRQITVGNSFIQRVVPAIAEQSDTARVLLEGIPKDDLVTQYVRINADLRQENANYLLALAKKTQTHILWQGSFRQLGSSQVESSFADHRTYLYNGQAIDQQVHLGFDLAATANVAILASNHGVVVHADFLGIYGNCVVI
;
A
#
# COMPACT_ATOMS: atom_id res chain seq x y z
N ALA A 1 -18.19 24.38 -18.76
CA ALA A 1 -17.87 23.92 -17.39
C ALA A 1 -16.43 23.41 -17.36
N MET A 2 -15.66 23.74 -16.32
CA MET A 2 -14.31 23.21 -16.13
C MET A 2 -14.40 21.79 -15.59
N HIS A 3 -13.69 20.85 -16.22
CA HIS A 3 -13.55 19.47 -15.75
C HIS A 3 -12.12 19.28 -15.26
N VAL A 4 -11.95 18.50 -14.18
CA VAL A 4 -10.65 18.21 -13.58
C VAL A 4 -10.48 16.70 -13.54
N ALA A 5 -9.28 16.23 -13.89
CA ALA A 5 -8.88 14.84 -13.76
C ALA A 5 -7.57 14.75 -12.99
N PHE A 6 -7.47 13.76 -12.10
CA PHE A 6 -6.24 13.43 -11.39
C PHE A 6 -5.57 12.25 -12.09
N PHE A 7 -4.26 12.31 -12.24
CA PHE A 7 -3.44 11.21 -12.70
C PHE A 7 -2.22 11.09 -11.78
N ALA A 8 -1.72 9.88 -11.63
CA ALA A 8 -0.55 9.58 -10.82
C ALA A 8 0.51 8.89 -11.68
N LEU A 9 1.77 9.06 -11.30
CA LEU A 9 2.89 8.32 -11.85
C LEU A 9 3.23 7.17 -10.91
N LEU A 10 3.63 6.03 -11.48
CA LEU A 10 4.18 4.93 -10.69
C LEU A 10 5.50 5.38 -10.05
N HIS A 11 5.86 4.78 -8.91
CA HIS A 11 7.11 5.14 -8.23
C HIS A 11 8.35 4.59 -8.96
N ASP A 12 8.17 3.62 -9.84
CA ASP A 12 9.20 2.85 -10.55
C ASP A 12 9.10 2.98 -12.08
N GLN A 13 8.25 3.87 -12.60
CA GLN A 13 8.23 4.14 -14.04
C GLN A 13 9.43 4.97 -14.48
N GLU A 14 9.84 4.78 -15.74
CA GLU A 14 10.84 5.63 -16.39
C GLU A 14 10.38 7.09 -16.48
N LEU A 15 11.33 8.02 -16.39
CA LEU A 15 11.03 9.45 -16.36
C LEU A 15 10.52 10.00 -17.70
N ASP A 16 10.89 9.33 -18.80
CA ASP A 16 10.51 9.64 -20.17
C ASP A 16 9.31 8.81 -20.64
N ALA A 17 8.66 8.07 -19.75
CA ALA A 17 7.44 7.32 -20.03
C ALA A 17 6.44 8.22 -20.79
N PRO A 18 6.02 7.82 -22.01
CA PRO A 18 5.11 8.62 -22.81
C PRO A 18 3.79 8.88 -22.09
N MET A 19 3.39 10.14 -22.02
CA MET A 19 2.11 10.57 -21.45
C MET A 19 1.38 11.43 -22.47
N GLN A 20 0.12 11.09 -22.72
CA GLN A 20 -0.76 11.82 -23.62
C GLN A 20 -2.16 11.87 -23.04
N LEU A 21 -2.87 12.95 -23.32
CA LEU A 21 -4.31 13.01 -23.09
C LEU A 21 -5.01 12.53 -24.36
N PHE A 22 -6.09 11.79 -24.19
CA PHE A 22 -7.03 11.54 -25.27
C PHE A 22 -8.46 11.73 -24.76
N ALA A 23 -9.34 12.11 -25.67
CA ALA A 23 -10.77 12.16 -25.44
C ALA A 23 -11.46 11.40 -26.56
N ARG A 24 -12.50 10.63 -26.21
CA ARG A 24 -13.34 9.91 -27.17
C ARG A 24 -14.80 10.37 -26.98
N ASP A 25 -15.46 10.73 -28.07
CA ASP A 25 -16.88 11.09 -28.05
C ASP A 25 -17.79 9.84 -28.16
N PRO A 26 -19.12 9.98 -27.96
CA PRO A 26 -20.05 8.84 -28.10
C PRO A 26 -20.13 8.24 -29.51
N ALA A 27 -19.74 8.98 -30.55
CA ALA A 27 -19.67 8.48 -31.92
C ALA A 27 -18.37 7.70 -32.20
N GLY A 28 -17.44 7.68 -31.24
CA GLY A 28 -16.16 6.99 -31.34
C GLY A 28 -15.02 7.83 -31.92
N ASN A 29 -15.24 9.13 -32.18
CA ASN A 29 -14.17 10.01 -32.64
C ASN A 29 -13.18 10.25 -31.50
N GLU A 30 -11.88 10.19 -31.81
CA GLU A 30 -10.81 10.45 -30.86
C GLU A 30 -10.03 11.71 -31.21
N ALA A 31 -9.69 12.48 -30.18
CA ALA A 31 -8.69 13.53 -30.25
C ALA A 31 -7.59 13.25 -29.21
N ARG A 32 -6.34 13.55 -29.58
CA ARG A 32 -5.17 13.44 -28.70
C ARG A 32 -4.54 14.80 -28.51
N ALA A 33 -4.04 15.06 -27.31
CA ALA A 33 -3.35 16.29 -26.98
C ALA A 33 -2.17 16.00 -26.05
N ASP A 34 -1.14 16.83 -26.17
CA ASP A 34 -0.09 16.90 -25.16
C ASP A 34 -0.51 17.82 -24.02
N PHE A 35 0.19 17.75 -22.89
CA PHE A 35 -0.05 18.60 -21.73
C PHE A 35 1.26 18.91 -21.01
N ASN A 36 1.31 20.11 -20.42
CA ASN A 36 2.46 20.51 -19.62
C ASN A 36 2.57 19.62 -18.39
N ARG A 37 3.73 18.98 -18.24
CA ARG A 37 4.06 18.08 -17.14
C ARG A 37 5.54 18.20 -16.80
N ARG A 38 5.88 17.94 -15.54
CA ARG A 38 7.26 17.88 -15.06
C ARG A 38 7.48 16.56 -14.34
N THR A 39 8.25 15.67 -14.95
CA THR A 39 8.83 14.50 -14.29
C THR A 39 10.23 14.87 -13.79
N PHE A 40 10.65 14.27 -12.69
CA PHE A 40 11.99 14.47 -12.15
C PHE A 40 12.43 13.22 -11.38
N PRO A 41 13.74 12.90 -11.38
CA PRO A 41 14.24 11.77 -10.62
C PRO A 41 13.96 11.97 -9.13
N LYS A 42 13.53 10.89 -8.47
CA LYS A 42 13.39 10.85 -7.02
C LYS A 42 14.18 9.66 -6.49
N VAL A 43 15.10 9.93 -5.58
CA VAL A 43 15.82 8.87 -4.87
C VAL A 43 14.94 8.43 -3.70
N PHE A 44 14.47 7.20 -3.76
CA PHE A 44 13.70 6.60 -2.67
C PHE A 44 14.61 5.99 -1.60
N ARG A 45 14.13 5.98 -0.37
CA ARG A 45 14.85 5.38 0.76
C ARG A 45 15.06 3.89 0.50
N ARG A 46 16.21 3.38 0.93
CA ARG A 46 16.52 1.95 0.95
C ARG A 46 16.98 1.57 2.35
N ARG A 47 16.49 0.45 2.89
CA ARG A 47 16.93 -0.05 4.19
C ARG A 47 16.86 -1.56 4.29
N GLN A 48 17.67 -2.10 5.20
CA GLN A 48 17.62 -3.49 5.61
C GLN A 48 16.80 -3.62 6.89
N ILE A 49 15.98 -4.65 6.97
CA ILE A 49 15.15 -4.95 8.14
C ILE A 49 15.51 -6.36 8.60
N THR A 50 16.12 -6.46 9.77
CA THR A 50 16.42 -7.76 10.38
C THR A 50 15.16 -8.33 11.02
N VAL A 51 14.81 -9.54 10.62
CA VAL A 51 13.66 -10.30 11.11
C VAL A 51 14.21 -11.47 11.91
N GLY A 52 13.88 -11.54 13.20
CA GLY A 52 14.30 -12.62 14.10
C GLY A 52 13.19 -13.62 14.40
N ASN A 53 13.55 -14.78 14.94
CA ASN A 53 12.62 -15.87 15.24
C ASN A 53 11.45 -15.41 16.11
N SER A 54 11.73 -14.64 17.17
CA SER A 54 10.70 -14.13 18.10
C SER A 54 9.70 -13.21 17.41
N PHE A 55 10.13 -12.45 16.40
CA PHE A 55 9.22 -11.63 15.61
C PHE A 55 8.31 -12.50 14.74
N ILE A 56 8.89 -13.46 14.00
CA ILE A 56 8.14 -14.35 13.10
C ILE A 56 7.11 -15.17 13.89
N GLN A 57 7.55 -15.80 14.99
CA GLN A 57 6.71 -16.62 15.86
C GLN A 57 5.58 -15.85 16.53
N ARG A 58 5.69 -14.52 16.63
CA ARG A 58 4.62 -13.65 17.13
C ARG A 58 3.67 -13.20 16.02
N VAL A 59 4.21 -12.76 14.88
CA VAL A 59 3.43 -12.08 13.84
C VAL A 59 2.70 -13.05 12.94
N VAL A 60 3.36 -14.11 12.48
CA VAL A 60 2.74 -15.07 11.55
C VAL A 60 1.50 -15.74 12.14
N PRO A 61 1.53 -16.28 13.38
CA PRO A 61 0.35 -16.90 13.96
C PRO A 61 -0.79 -15.90 14.19
N ALA A 62 -0.48 -14.68 14.66
CA ALA A 62 -1.49 -13.66 14.91
C ALA A 62 -2.24 -13.21 13.65
N ILE A 63 -1.56 -13.19 12.49
CA ILE A 63 -2.19 -12.93 11.20
C ILE A 63 -3.01 -14.14 10.74
N ALA A 64 -2.44 -15.35 10.87
CA ALA A 64 -3.12 -16.59 10.46
C ALA A 64 -4.42 -16.84 11.24
N GLU A 65 -4.47 -16.49 12.53
CA GLU A 65 -5.67 -16.61 13.36
C GLU A 65 -6.86 -15.79 12.83
N GLN A 66 -6.58 -14.67 12.16
CA GLN A 66 -7.59 -13.71 11.69
C GLN A 66 -7.75 -13.68 10.16
N SER A 67 -6.99 -14.48 9.42
CA SER A 67 -7.00 -14.47 7.96
C SER A 67 -7.02 -15.86 7.36
N ASP A 68 -8.14 -16.21 6.75
CA ASP A 68 -8.31 -17.47 6.01
C ASP A 68 -7.30 -17.59 4.87
N THR A 69 -7.08 -16.50 4.13
CA THR A 69 -6.04 -16.43 3.08
C THR A 69 -4.65 -16.74 3.64
N ALA A 70 -4.29 -16.19 4.80
CA ALA A 70 -3.03 -16.49 5.45
C ALA A 70 -2.93 -17.99 5.82
N ARG A 71 -4.00 -18.58 6.37
CA ARG A 71 -4.03 -20.01 6.72
C ARG A 71 -3.83 -20.90 5.49
N VAL A 72 -4.47 -20.57 4.38
CA VAL A 72 -4.31 -21.29 3.10
C VAL A 72 -2.88 -21.15 2.58
N LEU A 73 -2.30 -19.94 2.60
CA LEU A 73 -0.92 -19.72 2.15
C LEU A 73 0.13 -20.46 3.00
N LEU A 74 -0.18 -20.73 4.26
CA LEU A 74 0.69 -21.45 5.19
C LEU A 74 0.45 -22.97 5.19
N GLU A 75 -0.56 -23.46 4.47
CA GLU A 75 -0.90 -24.87 4.44
C GLU A 75 0.26 -25.71 3.87
N GLY A 76 0.59 -26.81 4.54
CA GLY A 76 1.68 -27.70 4.15
C GLY A 76 3.09 -27.20 4.48
N ILE A 77 3.25 -25.99 5.02
CA ILE A 77 4.54 -25.47 5.45
C ILE A 77 4.84 -25.92 6.88
N PRO A 78 6.01 -26.55 7.15
CA PRO A 78 6.38 -26.95 8.50
C PRO A 78 6.41 -25.76 9.48
N LYS A 79 5.91 -25.97 10.71
CA LYS A 79 5.81 -24.91 11.73
C LYS A 79 7.18 -24.37 12.17
N ASP A 80 8.23 -25.17 12.04
CA ASP A 80 9.62 -24.82 12.33
C ASP A 80 10.33 -24.13 11.15
N ASP A 81 9.75 -24.16 9.95
CA ASP A 81 10.23 -23.40 8.79
C ASP A 81 9.75 -21.94 8.88
N LEU A 82 10.38 -21.18 9.78
CA LEU A 82 10.03 -19.79 10.05
C LEU A 82 10.24 -18.88 8.84
N VAL A 83 11.29 -19.13 8.05
CA VAL A 83 11.63 -18.28 6.90
C VAL A 83 10.57 -18.42 5.82
N THR A 84 10.22 -19.65 5.43
CA THR A 84 9.22 -19.85 4.38
C THR A 84 7.86 -19.30 4.82
N GLN A 85 7.44 -19.55 6.07
CA GLN A 85 6.20 -18.99 6.61
C GLN A 85 6.19 -17.45 6.57
N TYR A 86 7.29 -16.81 6.98
CA TYR A 86 7.39 -15.35 6.94
C TYR A 86 7.31 -14.81 5.51
N VAL A 87 8.04 -15.43 4.56
CA VAL A 87 8.04 -15.00 3.16
C VAL A 87 6.66 -15.13 2.53
N ARG A 88 5.91 -16.22 2.78
CA ARG A 88 4.53 -16.37 2.30
C ARG A 88 3.61 -15.26 2.78
N ILE A 89 3.73 -14.87 4.04
CA ILE A 89 2.95 -13.76 4.57
C ILE A 89 3.43 -12.42 4.00
N ASN A 90 4.74 -12.19 3.96
CA ASN A 90 5.26 -10.88 3.59
C ASN A 90 5.17 -10.58 2.09
N ALA A 91 5.20 -11.61 1.23
CA ALA A 91 5.11 -11.48 -0.22
C ALA A 91 3.69 -11.80 -0.74
N ASP A 92 3.22 -13.03 -0.52
CA ASP A 92 2.00 -13.51 -1.18
C ASP A 92 0.75 -12.88 -0.57
N LEU A 93 0.61 -12.91 0.77
CA LEU A 93 -0.53 -12.25 1.43
C LEU A 93 -0.53 -10.73 1.21
N ARG A 94 0.66 -10.12 1.18
CA ARG A 94 0.81 -8.69 0.83
C ARG A 94 0.24 -8.40 -0.55
N GLN A 95 0.55 -9.24 -1.54
CA GLN A 95 0.02 -9.10 -2.90
C GLN A 95 -1.51 -9.27 -2.91
N GLU A 96 -2.06 -10.23 -2.19
CA GLU A 96 -3.52 -10.39 -2.05
C GLU A 96 -4.18 -9.17 -1.40
N ASN A 97 -3.56 -8.60 -0.35
CA ASN A 97 -4.06 -7.38 0.27
C ASN A 97 -3.99 -6.19 -0.71
N ALA A 98 -2.92 -6.05 -1.49
CA ALA A 98 -2.81 -5.02 -2.52
C ALA A 98 -3.89 -5.16 -3.60
N ASN A 99 -4.14 -6.39 -4.08
CA ASN A 99 -5.19 -6.68 -5.05
C ASN A 99 -6.58 -6.30 -4.50
N TYR A 100 -6.84 -6.61 -3.23
CA TYR A 100 -8.08 -6.23 -2.55
C TYR A 100 -8.25 -4.71 -2.46
N LEU A 101 -7.20 -3.97 -2.07
CA LEU A 101 -7.22 -2.51 -2.03
C LEU A 101 -7.47 -1.90 -3.42
N LEU A 102 -6.86 -2.46 -4.48
CA LEU A 102 -7.12 -2.03 -5.86
C LEU A 102 -8.57 -2.32 -6.29
N ALA A 103 -9.18 -3.41 -5.82
CA ALA A 103 -10.59 -3.70 -6.07
C ALA A 103 -11.51 -2.69 -5.36
N LEU A 104 -11.17 -2.27 -4.14
CA LEU A 104 -11.89 -1.22 -3.43
C LEU A 104 -11.80 0.14 -4.15
N ALA A 105 -10.64 0.47 -4.71
CA ALA A 105 -10.42 1.72 -5.46
C ALA A 105 -11.37 1.88 -6.67
N LYS A 106 -11.93 0.79 -7.20
CA LYS A 106 -12.95 0.82 -8.26
C LYS A 106 -14.31 1.33 -7.79
N LYS A 107 -14.56 1.41 -6.47
CA LYS A 107 -15.80 1.93 -5.87
C LYS A 107 -15.77 3.47 -5.71
N THR A 108 -15.05 4.16 -6.60
CA THR A 108 -14.88 5.62 -6.55
C THR A 108 -16.20 6.36 -6.84
N GLN A 109 -16.39 7.52 -6.21
CA GLN A 109 -17.53 8.39 -6.48
C GLN A 109 -17.27 9.31 -7.68
N THR A 110 -18.34 9.68 -8.38
CA THR A 110 -18.29 10.59 -9.54
C THR A 110 -18.13 12.07 -9.15
N HIS A 111 -18.06 12.37 -7.86
CA HIS A 111 -17.91 13.70 -7.31
C HIS A 111 -16.94 13.70 -6.13
N ILE A 112 -16.32 14.85 -5.88
CA ILE A 112 -15.41 15.06 -4.75
C ILE A 112 -16.21 14.96 -3.43
N LEU A 113 -15.83 14.01 -2.58
CA LEU A 113 -16.43 13.84 -1.24
C LEU A 113 -15.70 14.62 -0.14
N TRP A 114 -14.40 14.85 -0.32
CA TRP A 114 -13.57 15.50 0.70
C TRP A 114 -13.85 17.01 0.76
N GLN A 115 -13.60 17.61 1.92
CA GLN A 115 -13.83 19.02 2.18
C GLN A 115 -12.60 19.65 2.79
N GLY A 116 -12.12 20.75 2.18
CA GLY A 116 -10.92 21.44 2.65
C GLY A 116 -9.66 20.55 2.66
N SER A 117 -8.71 20.91 3.51
CA SER A 117 -7.41 20.26 3.61
C SER A 117 -7.49 18.90 4.32
N PHE A 118 -6.72 17.93 3.84
CA PHE A 118 -6.51 16.65 4.52
C PHE A 118 -5.72 16.84 5.82
N ARG A 119 -6.08 16.07 6.84
CA ARG A 119 -5.44 16.09 8.15
C ARG A 119 -4.44 14.95 8.26
N GLN A 120 -3.25 15.26 8.76
CA GLN A 120 -2.29 14.24 9.19
C GLN A 120 -2.64 13.78 10.62
N LEU A 121 -2.20 12.57 10.99
CA LEU A 121 -2.15 12.16 12.39
C LEU A 121 -1.31 13.17 13.19
N GLY A 122 -1.93 13.84 14.16
CA GLY A 122 -1.26 14.87 14.96
C GLY A 122 -0.15 14.29 15.84
N SER A 123 0.90 15.08 16.06
CA SER A 123 2.03 14.73 16.94
C SER A 123 2.72 13.40 16.62
N SER A 124 2.66 12.97 15.35
CA SER A 124 3.26 11.71 14.89
C SER A 124 4.68 11.90 14.35
N GLN A 125 5.56 10.94 14.61
CA GLN A 125 6.85 10.79 13.95
C GLN A 125 6.73 9.95 12.68
N VAL A 126 7.43 10.32 11.62
CA VAL A 126 7.51 9.53 10.38
C VAL A 126 8.60 8.47 10.51
N GLU A 127 8.21 7.20 10.56
CA GLU A 127 9.12 6.05 10.67
C GLU A 127 9.55 5.50 9.30
N SER A 128 8.66 5.63 8.31
CA SER A 128 8.89 5.23 6.92
C SER A 128 8.20 6.19 5.96
N SER A 129 8.81 6.37 4.79
CA SER A 129 8.31 7.22 3.72
C SER A 129 7.76 6.38 2.57
N PHE A 130 6.94 6.99 1.73
CA PHE A 130 6.44 6.38 0.50
C PHE A 130 7.57 5.86 -0.40
N ALA A 131 7.33 4.69 -1.00
CA ALA A 131 8.22 3.92 -1.85
C ALA A 131 9.58 3.58 -1.19
N ASP A 132 9.58 3.35 0.12
CA ASP A 132 10.75 2.86 0.86
C ASP A 132 11.06 1.40 0.49
N HIS A 133 12.21 1.16 -0.15
CA HIS A 133 12.65 -0.16 -0.56
C HIS A 133 13.27 -0.91 0.62
N ARG A 134 12.70 -2.06 0.96
CA ARG A 134 13.05 -2.84 2.14
C ARG A 134 13.61 -4.19 1.73
N THR A 135 14.82 -4.49 2.16
CA THR A 135 15.39 -5.85 2.11
C THR A 135 15.23 -6.49 3.48
N TYR A 136 14.53 -7.63 3.57
CA TYR A 136 14.35 -8.36 4.82
C TYR A 136 15.46 -9.38 4.98
N LEU A 137 16.11 -9.36 6.14
CA LEU A 137 17.22 -10.24 6.48
C LEU A 137 16.81 -11.19 7.60
N TYR A 138 17.15 -12.46 7.45
CA TYR A 138 17.08 -13.45 8.52
C TYR A 138 18.45 -14.08 8.68
N ASN A 139 19.00 -14.06 9.90
CA ASN A 139 20.37 -14.50 10.20
C ASN A 139 21.43 -13.88 9.26
N GLY A 140 21.25 -12.61 8.89
CA GLY A 140 22.15 -11.88 7.98
C GLY A 140 21.99 -12.19 6.49
N GLN A 141 21.14 -13.16 6.13
CA GLN A 141 20.84 -13.50 4.74
C GLN A 141 19.56 -12.80 4.28
N ALA A 142 19.57 -12.24 3.06
CA ALA A 142 18.38 -11.67 2.47
C ALA A 142 17.37 -12.77 2.12
N ILE A 143 16.15 -12.63 2.63
CA ILE A 143 15.07 -13.61 2.43
C ILE A 143 13.91 -13.04 1.61
N ASP A 144 13.77 -11.71 1.54
CA ASP A 144 12.70 -11.06 0.79
C ASP A 144 13.03 -9.59 0.47
N GLN A 145 12.37 -9.02 -0.53
CA GLN A 145 12.43 -7.61 -0.90
C GLN A 145 11.04 -7.06 -1.19
N GLN A 146 10.68 -5.95 -0.55
CA GLN A 146 9.38 -5.30 -0.75
C GLN A 146 9.52 -3.79 -0.83
N VAL A 147 8.59 -3.14 -1.53
CA VAL A 147 8.45 -1.68 -1.54
C VAL A 147 7.30 -1.28 -0.63
N HIS A 148 7.54 -0.34 0.28
CA HIS A 148 6.51 0.20 1.15
C HIS A 148 5.80 1.39 0.48
N LEU A 149 4.54 1.18 0.07
CA LEU A 149 3.75 2.17 -0.66
C LEU A 149 2.89 3.07 0.24
N GLY A 150 3.26 3.19 1.52
CA GLY A 150 2.59 4.02 2.51
C GLY A 150 3.56 4.84 3.35
N PHE A 151 3.02 5.49 4.36
CA PHE A 151 3.79 6.13 5.42
C PHE A 151 3.54 5.40 6.74
N ASP A 152 4.61 5.12 7.48
CA ASP A 152 4.50 4.62 8.84
C ASP A 152 4.58 5.83 9.78
N LEU A 153 3.52 6.07 10.55
CA LEU A 153 3.42 7.16 11.51
C LEU A 153 3.34 6.60 12.93
N ALA A 154 4.21 7.05 13.82
CA ALA A 154 4.26 6.63 15.21
C ALA A 154 3.81 7.75 16.16
N ALA A 155 2.95 7.41 17.11
CA ALA A 155 2.54 8.26 18.23
C ALA A 155 2.48 7.38 19.50
N THR A 156 1.56 7.64 20.42
CA THR A 156 1.32 6.76 21.58
C THR A 156 0.37 5.60 21.23
N ALA A 157 0.48 4.50 21.96
CA ALA A 157 -0.42 3.36 21.81
C ALA A 157 -1.89 3.77 22.00
N ASN A 158 -2.77 3.23 21.16
CA ASN A 158 -4.22 3.50 21.17
C ASN A 158 -4.60 4.99 20.99
N VAL A 159 -3.72 5.82 20.41
CA VAL A 159 -4.11 7.18 20.02
C VAL A 159 -5.30 7.11 19.05
N ALA A 160 -6.28 8.00 19.24
CA ALA A 160 -7.43 8.05 18.35
C ALA A 160 -6.99 8.40 16.92
N ILE A 161 -7.35 7.54 15.97
CA ILE A 161 -7.15 7.78 14.54
C ILE A 161 -8.40 8.46 14.01
N LEU A 162 -8.25 9.73 13.62
CA LEU A 162 -9.33 10.49 12.98
C LEU A 162 -9.23 10.34 11.47
N ALA A 163 -10.38 10.30 10.80
CA ALA A 163 -10.43 10.35 9.33
C ALA A 163 -9.69 11.61 8.83
N SER A 164 -8.78 11.41 7.87
CA SER A 164 -8.00 12.52 7.29
C SER A 164 -8.90 13.54 6.60
N ASN A 165 -10.03 13.09 6.04
CA ASN A 165 -11.04 13.95 5.42
C ASN A 165 -12.42 13.25 5.39
N HIS A 166 -13.44 13.96 4.92
CA HIS A 166 -14.77 13.41 4.65
C HIS A 166 -14.73 12.41 3.48
N GLY A 167 -15.48 11.32 3.60
CA GLY A 167 -15.53 10.25 2.62
C GLY A 167 -16.50 9.14 3.03
N VAL A 168 -16.45 8.01 2.32
CA VAL A 168 -17.31 6.84 2.59
C VAL A 168 -16.43 5.69 2.99
N VAL A 169 -16.66 5.10 4.15
CA VAL A 169 -15.94 3.89 4.56
C VAL A 169 -16.27 2.75 3.61
N VAL A 170 -15.27 2.26 2.87
CA VAL A 170 -15.40 1.13 1.93
C VAL A 170 -14.84 -0.19 2.48
N HIS A 171 -14.09 -0.12 3.59
CA HIS A 171 -13.60 -1.27 4.35
C HIS A 171 -13.35 -0.85 5.81
N ALA A 172 -13.70 -1.71 6.77
CA ALA A 172 -13.48 -1.50 8.21
C ALA A 172 -13.41 -2.86 8.93
N ASP A 173 -12.36 -3.64 8.65
CA ASP A 173 -12.17 -4.98 9.19
C ASP A 173 -10.66 -5.34 9.24
N PHE A 174 -10.33 -6.55 9.67
CA PHE A 174 -8.98 -7.08 9.58
C PHE A 174 -8.57 -7.31 8.11
N LEU A 175 -7.39 -6.81 7.72
CA LEU A 175 -6.83 -6.95 6.37
C LEU A 175 -5.38 -7.44 6.42
N GLY A 176 -5.22 -8.75 6.61
CA GLY A 176 -3.93 -9.44 6.45
C GLY A 176 -2.76 -8.73 7.13
N ILE A 177 -1.76 -8.32 6.35
CA ILE A 177 -0.54 -7.67 6.89
C ILE A 177 -0.79 -6.26 7.44
N TYR A 178 -1.92 -5.64 7.14
CA TYR A 178 -2.31 -4.31 7.64
C TYR A 178 -2.98 -4.36 9.01
N GLY A 179 -3.38 -5.55 9.49
CA GLY A 179 -4.14 -5.70 10.73
C GLY A 179 -5.54 -5.06 10.62
N ASN A 180 -6.03 -4.47 11.71
CA ASN A 180 -7.29 -3.73 11.70
C ASN A 180 -7.16 -2.52 10.77
N CYS A 181 -7.91 -2.54 9.67
CA CYS A 181 -7.76 -1.60 8.57
C CYS A 181 -9.07 -0.87 8.31
N VAL A 182 -8.96 0.46 8.13
CA VAL A 182 -10.07 1.29 7.65
C VAL A 182 -9.65 1.93 6.34
N VAL A 183 -10.49 1.80 5.32
CA VAL A 183 -10.32 2.45 4.01
C VAL A 183 -11.52 3.34 3.78
N ILE A 184 -11.24 4.62 3.46
CA ILE A 184 -12.21 5.68 3.17
C ILE A 184 -12.03 6.12 1.72
#